data_AF-A0AAW8KKN8-F1
#
_entry.id   AF-A0AAW8KKN8-F1
#
_cell.length_a   1.000
_cell.length_b   1.000
_cell.length_c   1.000
_cell.angle_alpha   90.00
_cell.angle_beta   90.00
_cell.angle_gamma   90.00
#
_symmetry.space_group_name_H-M   'P 1'
#
loop_
_entity.id
_entity.type
_entity.pdbx_description
1 polymer ?
#
loop_
_entity_poly.entity_id
_entity_poly.type
_entity_poly.pdbx_seq_one_letter_code
_entity_poly.pdbx_strand_id
1 'polypeptide(L)' 'RDGSVFDTDKFIWLQGREVWMFATLYNKVEKRQEWLDCAIQGAEFLKKYGHDGNLNWYFSLDREGNPLVEPYNIFS' A
#
# COMPACT_ATOMS: atom_id res chain seq x y z
N ARG A 1 -2.79 4.36 -22.45
CA ARG A 1 -1.68 4.34 -21.49
C ARG A 1 -1.20 2.90 -21.41
N ASP A 2 0.10 2.66 -21.46
CA ASP A 2 0.76 1.35 -21.59
C ASP A 2 1.10 0.68 -20.24
N GLY A 3 0.89 1.40 -19.12
CA GLY A 3 1.15 0.91 -17.77
C GLY A 3 2.58 1.14 -17.30
N SER A 4 3.39 1.92 -18.02
CA SER A 4 4.73 2.30 -17.55
C SER A 4 4.65 3.07 -16.22
N VAL A 5 5.56 2.75 -15.29
CA VAL A 5 5.70 3.48 -14.01
C VAL A 5 6.16 4.91 -14.31
N PHE A 6 5.35 5.89 -13.92
CA PHE A 6 5.66 7.31 -14.08
C PHE A 6 6.13 7.97 -12.77
N ASP A 7 5.83 7.34 -11.63
CA ASP A 7 6.18 7.76 -10.28
C ASP A 7 6.35 6.51 -9.40
N THR A 8 7.25 6.57 -8.43
CA THR A 8 7.57 5.47 -7.51
C THR A 8 7.11 5.72 -6.08
N ASP A 9 6.49 6.87 -5.82
CA ASP A 9 5.88 7.19 -4.54
C ASP A 9 4.73 6.23 -4.21
N LYS A 10 4.61 5.92 -2.93
CA LYS A 10 3.65 4.97 -2.38
C LYS A 10 2.65 5.69 -1.50
N PHE A 11 1.46 5.93 -2.04
CA PHE A 11 0.33 6.45 -1.28
C PHE A 11 -0.25 5.37 -0.36
N ILE A 12 -0.19 5.58 0.95
CA ILE A 12 -0.60 4.59 1.96
C ILE A 12 -2.04 4.12 1.75
N TRP A 13 -2.93 5.04 1.39
CA TRP A 13 -4.33 4.72 1.13
C TRP A 13 -4.51 3.75 -0.06
N LEU A 14 -3.78 3.96 -1.15
CA LEU A 14 -3.85 3.09 -2.33
C LEU A 14 -3.22 1.73 -2.04
N GLN A 15 -2.10 1.70 -1.30
CA GLN A 15 -1.47 0.46 -0.85
C GLN A 15 -2.40 -0.35 0.07
N GLY A 16 -3.12 0.28 0.99
CA GLY A 16 -4.11 -0.39 1.84
C GLY A 16 -5.27 -1.00 1.05
N ARG A 17 -5.76 -0.28 0.02
CA ARG A 17 -6.79 -0.79 -0.90
C ARG A 17 -6.30 -1.98 -1.72
N GLU A 18 -5.06 -1.93 -2.19
CA GLU A 18 -4.43 -3.02 -2.95
C GLU A 18 -4.34 -4.30 -2.09
N VAL A 19 -3.85 -4.18 -0.86
CA VAL A 19 -3.80 -5.30 0.10
C VAL A 19 -5.19 -5.89 0.35
N TRP A 20 -6.19 -5.04 0.60
CA TRP A 20 -7.57 -5.49 0.81
C TRP A 20 -8.14 -6.20 -0.42
N MET A 21 -7.88 -5.68 -1.62
CA MET A 21 -8.34 -6.26 -2.87
C MET A 21 -7.76 -7.67 -3.05
N PHE A 22 -6.44 -7.84 -2.96
CA PHE A 22 -5.80 -9.14 -3.14
C PHE A 22 -6.22 -10.15 -2.07
N ALA A 23 -6.29 -9.73 -0.79
CA ALA A 23 -6.79 -10.58 0.29
C ALA A 23 -8.25 -10.99 0.06
N THR A 24 -9.09 -10.10 -0.48
CA THR A 24 -10.49 -10.40 -0.80
C THR A 24 -10.61 -11.37 -1.96
N LEU A 25 -9.81 -11.19 -3.03
CA LEU A 25 -9.77 -12.12 -4.17
C LEU A 25 -9.36 -13.51 -3.71
N TYR A 26 -8.30 -13.62 -2.90
CA TYR A 26 -7.83 -14.89 -2.35
C TYR A 26 -8.90 -15.61 -1.52
N ASN A 27 -9.60 -14.87 -0.65
CA ASN A 27 -10.55 -15.46 0.29
C ASN A 27 -11.93 -15.74 -0.31
N LYS A 28 -12.38 -14.94 -1.29
CA LYS A 28 -13.77 -14.97 -1.78
C LYS A 28 -13.92 -15.46 -3.22
N VAL A 29 -12.86 -15.41 -4.02
CA VAL A 29 -12.92 -15.80 -5.45
C VAL A 29 -12.21 -17.12 -5.67
N GLU A 30 -10.91 -17.18 -5.40
CA GLU A 30 -10.08 -18.36 -5.65
C GLU A 30 -8.80 -18.29 -4.80
N LYS A 31 -8.35 -19.41 -4.25
CA LYS A 31 -7.12 -19.47 -3.45
C LYS A 31 -5.85 -19.50 -4.33
N ARG A 32 -5.59 -18.43 -5.07
CA ARG A 32 -4.35 -18.28 -5.84
C ARG A 32 -3.22 -17.77 -4.96
N GLN A 33 -2.14 -18.54 -4.87
CA GLN A 33 -0.99 -18.19 -4.03
C GLN A 33 -0.42 -16.80 -4.37
N GLU A 34 -0.35 -16.45 -5.65
CA GLU A 34 0.12 -15.14 -6.12
C GLU A 34 -0.65 -13.97 -5.47
N TRP A 35 -1.97 -14.09 -5.28
CA TRP A 35 -2.78 -13.05 -4.64
C TRP A 35 -2.49 -12.96 -3.14
N LEU A 36 -2.28 -14.10 -2.48
CA LEU A 36 -1.90 -14.11 -1.08
C LEU A 36 -0.51 -13.48 -0.90
N ASP A 37 0.44 -13.82 -1.77
CA ASP A 37 1.80 -13.28 -1.73
C ASP A 37 1.81 -11.76 -1.92
N CYS A 38 1.05 -11.24 -2.90
CA CYS A 38 0.89 -9.79 -3.10
C CYS A 38 0.27 -9.11 -1.86
N ALA A 39 -0.78 -9.70 -1.28
CA ALA A 39 -1.43 -9.14 -0.10
C ALA A 39 -0.48 -9.11 1.12
N ILE A 40 0.28 -10.20 1.35
CA ILE A 40 1.26 -10.28 2.44
C ILE A 40 2.39 -9.27 2.23
N GLN A 41 2.92 -9.17 1.01
CA GLN A 41 4.00 -8.23 0.70
C GLN A 41 3.59 -6.79 0.98
N GLY A 42 2.40 -6.37 0.52
CA GLY A 42 1.87 -5.03 0.79
C GLY A 42 1.58 -4.82 2.28
N ALA A 43 1.02 -5.82 2.96
CA ALA A 43 0.70 -5.73 4.39
C ALA A 43 1.96 -5.58 5.26
N GLU A 44 3.02 -6.35 4.99
CA GLU A 44 4.30 -6.24 5.71
C GLU A 44 5.00 -4.91 5.43
N PHE A 45 4.92 -4.40 4.19
CA PHE A 45 5.41 -3.06 3.88
C PHE A 45 4.68 -1.98 4.68
N LEU A 46 3.35 -2.00 4.70
CA LEU A 46 2.51 -1.05 5.44
C LEU A 46 2.74 -1.13 6.95
N LYS A 47 2.87 -2.34 7.50
CA LYS A 47 3.17 -2.57 8.91
C LYS A 47 4.56 -2.06 9.31
N LYS A 48 5.54 -2.15 8.41
CA LYS A 48 6.91 -1.73 8.70
C LYS A 48 7.15 -0.23 8.49
N TYR A 49 6.56 0.35 7.45
CA TYR A 49 6.89 1.71 6.99
C TYR A 49 5.70 2.66 7.00
N GLY A 50 4.47 2.15 7.04
CA GLY A 50 3.27 2.96 6.85
C GLY A 50 2.89 3.87 8.01
N HIS A 51 3.53 3.73 9.18
CA HIS A 51 3.24 4.52 10.36
C HIS A 51 4.48 4.87 11.19
N ASP A 52 4.35 5.84 12.07
CA ASP A 52 5.41 6.40 12.93
C ASP A 52 5.81 5.54 14.15
N GLY A 53 5.41 4.26 14.18
CA GLY A 53 5.53 3.39 15.35
C GLY A 53 4.41 3.53 16.41
N ASN A 54 3.67 4.64 16.45
CA ASN A 54 2.51 4.85 17.34
C ASN A 54 1.16 4.64 16.62
N LEU A 55 1.18 4.00 15.46
CA LEU A 55 0.03 3.78 14.56
C LEU A 55 -0.57 5.07 13.98
N ASN A 56 0.18 6.18 13.97
CA ASN A 56 -0.18 7.33 13.13
C ASN A 56 0.32 7.07 11.71
N TRP A 57 -0.61 6.97 10.77
CA TRP A 57 -0.33 6.59 9.38
C TRP A 57 0.14 7.78 8.56
N TYR A 58 1.18 7.56 7.75
CA TYR A 58 1.65 8.55 6.79
C TYR A 58 0.69 8.70 5.61
N PHE A 59 0.79 9.81 4.88
CA PHE A 59 0.03 10.01 3.65
C PHE A 59 0.69 9.27 2.47
N SER A 60 1.99 9.50 2.29
CA SER A 60 2.81 8.91 1.24
C SER A 60 4.19 8.57 1.76
N LEU A 61 4.81 7.58 1.11
CA LEU A 61 6.20 7.18 1.30
C LEU A 61 6.92 7.23 -0.03
N ASP A 62 8.24 7.37 -0.01
CA ASP A 62 9.05 7.15 -1.20
C ASP A 62 9.14 5.66 -1.53
N ARG A 63 9.96 5.34 -2.55
CA ARG A 63 10.14 3.96 -2.96
C ARG A 63 10.70 3.07 -1.85
N GLU A 64 11.57 3.59 -1.00
CA GLU A 64 12.30 2.88 0.05
C GLU A 64 11.51 2.77 1.36
N GLY A 65 10.44 3.55 1.50
CA GLY A 65 9.58 3.57 2.68
C GLY A 65 9.86 4.75 3.62
N ASN A 66 10.60 5.76 3.17
CA ASN A 66 10.77 6.99 3.93
C ASN A 66 9.53 7.87 3.77
N PRO A 67 9.03 8.50 4.84
CA PRO A 67 7.84 9.34 4.76
C PRO A 67 8.05 10.59 3.90
N LEU A 68 7.15 10.79 2.94
CA LEU A 68 7.10 11.97 2.09
C LEU A 68 5.91 12.83 2.53
N VAL A 69 6.24 14.04 3.00
CA VAL A 69 5.39 15.21 3.35
C VAL A 69 4.02 14.92 4.00
N GLU A 70 3.80 15.56 5.15
CA GLU A 70 2.56 15.52 5.93
C GLU A 70 1.32 15.92 5.11
N PRO A 71 0.16 15.25 5.31
CA PRO A 71 -1.06 15.56 4.57
C PRO A 71 -1.52 17.00 4.85
N TYR A 72 -1.48 17.86 3.84
CA TYR A 72 -1.95 19.24 3.95
C TYR A 72 -3.48 19.37 3.77
N ASN A 73 -4.16 18.37 3.15
CA ASN A 73 -5.62 18.33 3.08
C ASN A 73 -6.17 16.95 2.64
N ILE A 74 -7.42 16.64 3.02
CA ILE A 74 -8.14 15.39 2.69
C ILE A 74 -8.78 15.38 1.29
N PHE A 75 -8.65 16.49 0.56
CA PHE A 75 -9.10 16.60 -0.82
C PHE A 75 -7.89 16.49 -1.74
N SER A 76 -7.76 15.33 -2.38
CA SER A 76 -6.95 15.08 -3.58
C SER A 76 -7.86 14.52 -4.66
#